data_AF-A0A9D1Y5V1-F1
#
_entry.id   AF-A0A9D1Y5V1-F1
#
_cell.length_a   1.000
_cell.length_b   1.000
_cell.length_c   1.000
_cell.angle_alpha   90.00
_cell.angle_beta   90.00
_cell.angle_gamma   90.00
#
_symmetry.space_group_name_H-M   'P 1'
#
loop_
_entity.id
_entity.type
_entity.pdbx_description
1 polymer ?
#
loop_
_entity_poly.entity_id
_entity_poly.type
_entity_poly.pdbx_seq_one_letter_code
_entity_poly.pdbx_strand_id
1 'polypeptide(L)'
;MAFYGLDVSQYQGEINWNQVKSAGKVFAMIRIGWCGYDGTLVKDPTFERNLSQAGAAGMETGVYLYSYARSQEAMVTAARQVLTELRGKTVTYPVALDFEDRLYQSNSRELNTSLAKAFLETIQEGNYFAQLYTYTSFANTWLNMADLKAYSFWLADYSEKPSYTGAYAMWQYTGSGSVRGITGPVDLDVSYQDFARIIQNAGLNQPKEETPPSSCDDQLQSLQQQLAAAKEDLQQVRQQLDQIKEGLEDLLKKL
;
A
#
# COMPACT_ATOMS: atom_id res chain seq x y z
N MET A 1 -10.43 24.79 3.44
CA MET A 1 -10.90 24.18 4.70
C MET A 1 -9.87 23.13 5.10
N ALA A 2 -9.58 22.96 6.39
CA ALA A 2 -8.63 21.97 6.88
C ALA A 2 -9.39 20.85 7.60
N PHE A 3 -8.97 19.62 7.38
CA PHE A 3 -9.52 18.42 8.02
C PHE A 3 -8.46 17.86 8.96
N TYR A 4 -8.82 17.57 10.20
CA TYR A 4 -7.86 17.06 11.18
C TYR A 4 -8.03 15.56 11.38
N GLY A 5 -6.92 14.85 11.33
CA GLY A 5 -6.87 13.40 11.47
C GLY A 5 -5.70 12.95 12.31
N LEU A 6 -5.37 11.69 12.11
CA LEU A 6 -4.26 10.96 12.70
C LEU A 6 -3.94 9.76 11.82
N ASP A 7 -2.79 9.15 12.03
CA ASP A 7 -2.46 7.85 11.48
C ASP A 7 -2.06 6.86 12.58
N VAL A 8 -2.37 5.59 12.34
CA VAL A 8 -2.24 4.54 13.37
C VAL A 8 -1.78 3.22 12.79
N SER A 9 -1.20 2.43 13.66
CA SER A 9 -0.80 1.04 13.41
C SER A 9 -1.03 0.21 14.67
N GLN A 10 -0.45 -0.99 14.71
CA GLN A 10 -0.41 -1.81 15.92
C GLN A 10 0.14 -1.07 17.16
N TYR A 11 0.97 -0.04 16.97
CA TYR A 11 1.65 0.66 18.08
C TYR A 11 0.69 1.46 18.96
N GLN A 12 -0.48 1.85 18.45
CA GLN A 12 -1.51 2.56 19.23
C GLN A 12 -2.43 1.62 20.02
N GLY A 13 -2.23 0.31 19.93
CA GLY A 13 -2.98 -0.67 20.73
C GLY A 13 -4.48 -0.66 20.46
N GLU A 14 -5.28 -0.76 21.52
CA GLU A 14 -6.74 -0.62 21.43
C GLU A 14 -7.16 0.85 21.40
N ILE A 15 -8.01 1.19 20.44
CA ILE A 15 -8.44 2.57 20.18
C ILE A 15 -9.95 2.68 20.38
N ASN A 16 -10.38 3.66 21.19
CA ASN A 16 -11.78 4.05 21.27
C ASN A 16 -12.10 5.09 20.19
N TRP A 17 -12.51 4.61 19.02
CA TRP A 17 -12.78 5.44 17.84
C TRP A 17 -13.91 6.47 18.03
N ASN A 18 -14.91 6.17 18.87
CA ASN A 18 -15.96 7.15 19.19
C ASN A 18 -15.39 8.34 19.97
N GLN A 19 -14.44 8.10 20.89
CA GLN A 19 -13.75 9.19 21.60
C GLN A 19 -12.82 9.97 20.69
N VAL A 20 -12.15 9.29 19.74
CA VAL A 20 -11.31 9.95 18.71
C VAL A 20 -12.17 10.87 17.85
N LYS A 21 -13.31 10.39 17.33
CA LYS A 21 -14.27 11.20 16.56
C LYS A 21 -14.78 12.39 17.38
N SER A 22 -15.14 12.15 18.63
CA SER A 22 -15.61 13.21 19.56
C SER A 22 -14.52 14.24 19.89
N ALA A 23 -13.24 13.87 19.78
CA ALA A 23 -12.10 14.78 19.91
C ALA A 23 -11.86 15.63 18.64
N GLY A 24 -12.76 15.58 17.65
CA GLY A 24 -12.73 16.40 16.45
C GLY A 24 -11.90 15.84 15.31
N LYS A 25 -11.45 14.57 15.39
CA LYS A 25 -10.75 13.89 14.31
C LYS A 25 -11.73 13.34 13.29
N VAL A 26 -11.51 13.62 12.02
CA VAL A 26 -12.47 13.31 10.95
C VAL A 26 -11.98 12.24 9.98
N PHE A 27 -10.68 11.99 9.92
CA PHE A 27 -10.10 10.90 9.14
C PHE A 27 -9.00 10.15 9.91
N ALA A 28 -8.72 8.92 9.49
CA ALA A 28 -7.57 8.14 9.92
C ALA A 28 -6.86 7.47 8.74
N MET A 29 -5.52 7.58 8.69
CA MET A 29 -4.68 6.75 7.81
C MET A 29 -4.23 5.51 8.59
N ILE A 30 -4.60 4.32 8.14
CA ILE A 30 -4.44 3.08 8.91
C ILE A 30 -3.38 2.21 8.24
N ARG A 31 -2.38 1.76 9.00
CA ARG A 31 -1.35 0.88 8.44
C ARG A 31 -1.96 -0.43 8.00
N ILE A 32 -1.84 -0.75 6.70
CA ILE A 32 -2.23 -2.06 6.17
C ILE A 32 -1.19 -3.12 6.52
N GLY A 33 0.06 -2.71 6.61
CA GLY A 33 1.19 -3.57 6.91
C GLY A 33 2.49 -2.91 6.50
N TRP A 34 3.49 -3.75 6.31
CA TRP A 34 4.77 -3.40 5.70
C TRP A 34 5.15 -4.44 4.66
N CYS A 35 5.97 -4.08 3.66
CA CYS A 35 6.45 -5.05 2.69
C CYS A 35 7.94 -5.38 2.87
N GLY A 36 8.30 -6.66 2.71
CA GLY A 36 9.69 -7.12 2.70
C GLY A 36 10.47 -6.63 1.47
N TYR A 37 11.75 -7.00 1.39
CA TYR A 37 12.64 -6.60 0.28
C TYR A 37 12.14 -7.05 -1.09
N ASP A 38 11.42 -8.17 -1.13
CA ASP A 38 10.78 -8.80 -2.30
C ASP A 38 9.36 -8.27 -2.59
N GLY A 39 8.84 -7.38 -1.74
CA GLY A 39 7.49 -6.84 -1.86
C GLY A 39 6.41 -7.65 -1.15
N THR A 40 6.77 -8.72 -0.44
CA THR A 40 5.79 -9.52 0.32
C THR A 40 5.18 -8.72 1.46
N LEU A 41 3.85 -8.58 1.46
CA LEU A 41 3.08 -7.89 2.50
C LEU A 41 3.05 -8.72 3.78
N VAL A 42 3.50 -8.10 4.87
CA VAL A 42 3.23 -8.54 6.23
C VAL A 42 2.17 -7.63 6.82
N LYS A 43 0.97 -8.19 6.99
CA LYS A 43 -0.20 -7.45 7.45
C LYS A 43 -0.01 -6.92 8.87
N ASP A 44 -0.43 -5.68 9.11
CA ASP A 44 -0.52 -5.14 10.46
C ASP A 44 -1.65 -5.88 11.21
N PRO A 45 -1.38 -6.48 12.39
CA PRO A 45 -2.37 -7.29 13.10
C PRO A 45 -3.61 -6.50 13.55
N THR A 46 -3.54 -5.17 13.57
CA THR A 46 -4.63 -4.30 13.95
C THR A 46 -5.37 -3.68 12.77
N PHE A 47 -4.88 -3.85 11.53
CA PHE A 47 -5.43 -3.24 10.33
C PHE A 47 -6.94 -3.42 10.21
N GLU A 48 -7.41 -4.68 10.24
CA GLU A 48 -8.82 -5.02 10.04
C GLU A 48 -9.73 -4.39 11.09
N ARG A 49 -9.30 -4.49 12.35
CA ARG A 49 -10.03 -3.93 13.49
C ARG A 49 -10.08 -2.41 13.39
N ASN A 50 -8.94 -1.77 13.13
CA ASN A 50 -8.85 -0.32 13.06
C ASN A 50 -9.68 0.22 11.90
N LEU A 51 -9.57 -0.37 10.71
CA LEU A 51 -10.33 0.05 9.53
C LEU A 51 -11.84 -0.06 9.78
N SER A 52 -12.30 -1.22 10.27
CA SER A 52 -13.71 -1.46 10.53
C SER A 52 -14.26 -0.54 11.63
N GLN A 53 -13.56 -0.41 12.75
CA GLN A 53 -14.05 0.37 13.90
C GLN A 53 -13.97 1.87 13.67
N ALA A 54 -12.95 2.38 12.97
CA ALA A 54 -12.87 3.78 12.58
C ALA A 54 -14.03 4.15 11.63
N GLY A 55 -14.26 3.34 10.61
CA GLY A 55 -15.38 3.52 9.68
C GLY A 55 -16.74 3.46 10.40
N ALA A 56 -16.93 2.51 11.32
CA ALA A 56 -18.16 2.40 12.11
C ALA A 56 -18.39 3.61 13.05
N ALA A 57 -17.32 4.27 13.50
CA ALA A 57 -17.40 5.53 14.25
C ALA A 57 -17.63 6.77 13.35
N GLY A 58 -17.81 6.58 12.04
CA GLY A 58 -18.03 7.64 11.06
C GLY A 58 -16.78 8.44 10.75
N MET A 59 -15.58 7.86 10.92
CA MET A 59 -14.35 8.45 10.41
C MET A 59 -14.15 8.07 8.95
N GLU A 60 -13.58 8.99 8.18
CA GLU A 60 -13.06 8.68 6.86
C GLU A 60 -11.76 7.88 7.00
N THR A 61 -11.54 6.86 6.17
CA THR A 61 -10.42 5.93 6.36
C THR A 61 -9.61 5.76 5.10
N GLY A 62 -8.31 6.06 5.22
CA GLY A 62 -7.28 5.74 4.24
C GLY A 62 -6.36 4.66 4.77
N VAL A 63 -5.44 4.19 3.94
CA VAL A 63 -4.47 3.18 4.36
C VAL A 63 -3.07 3.55 3.93
N TYR A 64 -2.07 3.03 4.62
CA TYR A 64 -0.68 3.18 4.20
C TYR A 64 0.11 1.87 4.33
N LEU A 65 1.07 1.68 3.44
CA LEU A 65 2.02 0.58 3.47
C LEU A 65 3.43 1.12 3.74
N TYR A 66 4.06 0.65 4.82
CA TYR A 66 5.48 0.92 5.09
C TYR A 66 6.36 0.04 4.20
N SER A 67 7.24 0.62 3.41
CA SER A 67 8.01 -0.15 2.43
C SER A 67 9.44 -0.47 2.87
N TYR A 68 9.84 -1.74 2.69
CA TYR A 68 11.24 -2.14 2.60
C TYR A 68 11.64 -2.65 1.20
N ALA A 69 10.73 -2.65 0.23
CA ALA A 69 10.97 -3.18 -1.13
C ALA A 69 12.19 -2.53 -1.81
N ARG A 70 13.00 -3.34 -2.52
CA ARG A 70 14.28 -2.91 -3.11
C ARG A 70 14.31 -2.82 -4.64
N SER A 71 13.24 -3.24 -5.30
CA SER A 71 13.12 -3.20 -6.77
C SER A 71 11.74 -2.70 -7.18
N GLN A 72 11.61 -2.24 -8.42
CA GLN A 72 10.31 -1.83 -8.97
C GLN A 72 9.34 -3.02 -9.01
N GLU A 73 9.84 -4.23 -9.31
CA GLU A 73 9.04 -5.46 -9.25
C GLU A 73 8.51 -5.75 -7.84
N ALA A 74 9.34 -5.57 -6.80
CA ALA A 74 8.92 -5.69 -5.41
C ALA A 74 7.87 -4.62 -5.05
N MET A 75 8.02 -3.39 -5.54
CA MET A 75 7.02 -2.33 -5.35
C MET A 75 5.68 -2.65 -6.02
N VAL A 76 5.70 -3.18 -7.24
CA VAL A 76 4.50 -3.66 -7.94
C VAL A 76 3.86 -4.83 -7.20
N THR A 77 4.66 -5.79 -6.71
CA THR A 77 4.17 -6.92 -5.90
C THR A 77 3.48 -6.42 -4.64
N ALA A 78 4.11 -5.51 -3.91
CA ALA A 78 3.55 -4.92 -2.70
C ALA A 78 2.23 -4.17 -2.99
N ALA A 79 2.19 -3.35 -4.04
CA ALA A 79 0.99 -2.62 -4.44
C ALA A 79 -0.17 -3.58 -4.81
N ARG A 80 0.11 -4.66 -5.55
CA ARG A 80 -0.90 -5.68 -5.90
C ARG A 80 -1.43 -6.41 -4.66
N GLN A 81 -0.57 -6.69 -3.68
CA GLN A 81 -0.99 -7.30 -2.43
C GLN A 81 -1.85 -6.34 -1.59
N VAL A 82 -1.50 -5.05 -1.55
CA VAL A 82 -2.36 -4.00 -0.96
C VAL A 82 -3.73 -3.97 -1.64
N LEU A 83 -3.79 -3.88 -2.98
CA LEU A 83 -5.05 -3.88 -3.73
C LEU A 83 -5.89 -5.14 -3.46
N THR A 84 -5.24 -6.29 -3.29
CA THR A 84 -5.93 -7.55 -2.96
C THR A 84 -6.52 -7.50 -1.55
N GLU A 85 -5.75 -7.02 -0.58
CA GLU A 85 -6.21 -6.87 0.81
C GLU A 85 -7.34 -5.83 0.92
N LEU A 86 -7.39 -4.81 0.05
CA LEU A 86 -8.46 -3.80 0.05
C LEU A 86 -9.77 -4.24 -0.62
N ARG A 87 -9.82 -5.41 -1.29
CA ARG A 87 -11.03 -5.87 -1.96
C ARG A 87 -12.18 -6.05 -0.97
N GLY A 88 -13.36 -5.54 -1.34
CA GLY A 88 -14.56 -5.59 -0.50
C GLY A 88 -14.52 -4.69 0.73
N LYS A 89 -13.47 -3.89 0.93
CA LYS A 89 -13.34 -2.94 2.04
C LYS A 89 -13.66 -1.54 1.57
N THR A 90 -14.31 -0.76 2.43
CA THR A 90 -14.58 0.66 2.18
C THR A 90 -13.35 1.47 2.58
N VAL A 91 -12.77 2.20 1.63
CA VAL A 91 -11.61 3.07 1.85
C VAL A 91 -11.92 4.43 1.22
N THR A 92 -12.24 5.42 2.04
CA THR A 92 -12.70 6.74 1.58
C THR A 92 -11.59 7.78 1.48
N TYR A 93 -10.39 7.48 1.97
CA TYR A 93 -9.19 8.32 1.89
C TYR A 93 -8.08 7.63 1.06
N PRO A 94 -6.94 8.31 0.78
CA PRO A 94 -5.91 7.75 -0.09
C PRO A 94 -5.32 6.41 0.36
N VAL A 95 -4.74 5.70 -0.60
CA VAL A 95 -3.82 4.57 -0.37
C VAL A 95 -2.40 5.12 -0.50
N ALA A 96 -1.67 5.16 0.61
CA ALA A 96 -0.36 5.78 0.69
C ALA A 96 0.78 4.76 0.64
N LEU A 97 1.85 5.12 -0.08
CA LEU A 97 3.17 4.51 0.12
C LEU A 97 3.90 5.30 1.21
N ASP A 98 4.26 4.64 2.29
CA ASP A 98 5.17 5.18 3.29
C ASP A 98 6.61 4.81 2.91
N PHE A 99 7.35 5.81 2.41
CA PHE A 99 8.67 5.69 1.79
C PHE A 99 9.71 6.53 2.55
N GLU A 100 10.18 6.00 3.66
CA GLU A 100 11.06 6.74 4.57
C GLU A 100 12.21 5.92 5.17
N ASP A 101 12.25 4.61 4.93
CA ASP A 101 13.28 3.75 5.53
C ASP A 101 14.69 4.17 5.10
N ARG A 102 15.62 4.05 6.04
CA ARG A 102 17.03 4.37 5.85
C ARG A 102 17.68 3.62 4.69
N LEU A 103 17.18 2.44 4.30
CA LEU A 103 17.72 1.66 3.18
C LEU A 103 17.66 2.43 1.87
N TYR A 104 16.73 3.37 1.72
CA TYR A 104 16.61 4.18 0.51
C TYR A 104 17.65 5.30 0.44
N GLN A 105 18.31 5.63 1.56
CA GLN A 105 19.32 6.68 1.63
C GLN A 105 20.68 6.23 1.05
N SER A 106 20.82 4.98 0.62
CA SER A 106 21.97 4.51 -0.16
C SER A 106 21.73 4.51 -1.68
N ASN A 107 20.51 4.83 -2.11
CA ASN A 107 20.13 4.83 -3.53
C ASN A 107 20.30 6.22 -4.15
N SER A 108 20.37 6.28 -5.49
CA SER A 108 20.23 7.55 -6.20
C SER A 108 18.79 8.08 -6.13
N ARG A 109 18.61 9.38 -6.37
CA ARG A 109 17.29 10.00 -6.45
C ARG A 109 16.44 9.37 -7.54
N GLU A 110 17.04 9.05 -8.68
CA GLU A 110 16.37 8.43 -9.83
C GLU A 110 15.85 7.04 -9.47
N LEU A 111 16.66 6.23 -8.79
CA LEU A 111 16.24 4.90 -8.35
C LEU A 111 15.07 5.01 -7.38
N ASN A 112 15.19 5.78 -6.31
CA ASN A 112 14.11 5.96 -5.33
C ASN A 112 12.82 6.50 -5.96
N THR A 113 12.94 7.46 -6.88
CA THR A 113 11.79 8.00 -7.61
C THR A 113 11.12 6.92 -8.45
N SER A 114 11.89 6.05 -9.12
CA SER A 114 11.35 4.93 -9.89
C SER A 114 10.66 3.87 -9.01
N LEU A 115 11.20 3.60 -7.82
CA LEU A 115 10.60 2.69 -6.85
C LEU A 115 9.26 3.22 -6.34
N ALA A 116 9.23 4.47 -5.87
CA ALA A 116 8.01 5.10 -5.40
C ALA A 116 6.96 5.17 -6.52
N LYS A 117 7.36 5.57 -7.73
CA LYS A 117 6.48 5.63 -8.90
C LYS A 117 5.86 4.28 -9.22
N ALA A 118 6.64 3.19 -9.21
CA ALA A 118 6.14 1.85 -9.53
C ALA A 118 4.99 1.41 -8.60
N PHE A 119 5.09 1.69 -7.30
CA PHE A 119 4.00 1.42 -6.37
C PHE A 119 2.79 2.33 -6.65
N LEU A 120 3.00 3.65 -6.72
CA LEU A 120 1.93 4.64 -6.86
C LEU A 120 1.13 4.47 -8.16
N GLU A 121 1.82 4.17 -9.26
CA GLU A 121 1.22 3.88 -10.56
C GLU A 121 0.35 2.63 -10.49
N THR A 122 0.86 1.55 -9.88
CA THR A 122 0.10 0.31 -9.69
C THR A 122 -1.17 0.52 -8.86
N ILE A 123 -1.12 1.37 -7.82
CA ILE A 123 -2.31 1.73 -7.04
C ILE A 123 -3.35 2.48 -7.91
N GLN A 124 -2.90 3.44 -8.73
CA GLN A 124 -3.80 4.15 -9.65
C GLN A 124 -4.40 3.22 -10.72
N GLU A 125 -3.62 2.31 -11.29
CA GLU A 125 -4.11 1.27 -12.21
C GLU A 125 -5.16 0.37 -11.55
N GLY A 126 -5.04 0.15 -10.23
CA GLY A 126 -6.04 -0.54 -9.41
C GLY A 126 -7.34 0.24 -9.19
N ASN A 127 -7.48 1.45 -9.75
CA ASN A 127 -8.60 2.38 -9.52
C ASN A 127 -8.66 2.91 -8.07
N TYR A 128 -7.50 3.03 -7.41
CA TYR A 128 -7.38 3.65 -6.09
C TYR A 128 -6.62 4.98 -6.17
N PHE A 129 -6.96 5.90 -5.29
CA PHE A 129 -6.29 7.18 -5.16
C PHE A 129 -4.93 7.00 -4.46
N ALA A 130 -3.85 7.12 -5.21
CA ALA A 130 -2.49 6.96 -4.70
C ALA A 130 -1.95 8.24 -4.04
N GLN A 131 -1.21 8.07 -2.94
CA GLN A 131 -0.52 9.14 -2.24
C GLN A 131 0.89 8.69 -1.84
N LEU A 132 1.86 9.59 -1.92
CA LEU A 132 3.18 9.37 -1.33
C LEU A 132 3.22 9.94 0.08
N TYR A 133 3.81 9.23 1.02
CA TYR A 133 4.21 9.73 2.32
C TYR A 133 5.73 9.65 2.49
N THR A 134 6.33 10.76 2.96
CA THR A 134 7.72 10.84 3.44
C THR A 134 7.95 12.18 4.15
N TYR A 135 9.12 12.37 4.76
CA TYR A 135 9.49 13.60 5.46
C TYR A 135 10.27 14.60 4.60
N THR A 136 10.24 15.90 4.96
CA THR A 136 10.81 17.01 4.17
C THR A 136 12.25 16.76 3.69
N SER A 137 13.13 16.34 4.60
CA SER A 137 14.55 16.10 4.27
C SER A 137 14.70 14.95 3.27
N PHE A 138 13.90 13.89 3.39
CA PHE A 138 13.92 12.78 2.46
C PHE A 138 13.43 13.20 1.08
N ALA A 139 12.29 13.88 1.00
CA ALA A 139 11.72 14.36 -0.27
C ALA A 139 12.71 15.25 -1.04
N ASN A 140 13.40 16.15 -0.35
CA ASN A 140 14.36 17.06 -0.98
C ASN A 140 15.66 16.37 -1.40
N THR A 141 16.14 15.41 -0.60
CA THR A 141 17.47 14.81 -0.79
C THR A 141 17.43 13.59 -1.70
N TRP A 142 16.39 12.77 -1.58
CA TRP A 142 16.36 11.40 -2.09
C TRP A 142 15.30 11.15 -3.16
N LEU A 143 14.48 12.15 -3.52
CA LEU A 143 13.44 12.03 -4.55
C LEU A 143 13.49 13.16 -5.58
N ASN A 144 13.13 12.85 -6.82
CA ASN A 144 12.82 13.81 -7.86
C ASN A 144 11.31 14.11 -7.83
N MET A 145 10.87 14.96 -6.90
CA MET A 145 9.45 15.23 -6.67
C MET A 145 8.70 15.78 -7.89
N ALA A 146 9.40 16.42 -8.84
CA ALA A 146 8.82 16.87 -10.11
C ALA A 146 8.27 15.70 -10.95
N ASP A 147 8.90 14.53 -10.88
CA ASP A 147 8.51 13.32 -11.62
C ASP A 147 7.34 12.59 -10.93
N LEU A 148 7.03 12.95 -9.69
CA LEU A 148 5.97 12.37 -8.87
C LEU A 148 4.75 13.30 -8.74
N LYS A 149 4.71 14.41 -9.48
CA LYS A 149 3.65 15.43 -9.40
C LYS A 149 2.23 14.94 -9.75
N ALA A 150 2.12 13.76 -10.37
CA ALA A 150 0.84 13.13 -10.68
C ALA A 150 0.18 12.48 -9.44
N TYR A 151 0.95 12.31 -8.36
CA TYR A 151 0.50 11.69 -7.13
C TYR A 151 0.35 12.75 -6.03
N SER A 152 -0.64 12.55 -5.16
CA SER A 152 -0.80 13.38 -3.97
C SER A 152 0.37 13.17 -3.00
N PHE A 153 0.70 14.18 -2.21
CA PHE A 153 1.79 14.10 -1.23
C PHE A 153 1.29 14.38 0.19
N TRP A 154 1.59 13.44 1.09
CA TRP A 154 1.43 13.54 2.53
C TRP A 154 2.82 13.77 3.14
N LEU A 155 3.07 15.00 3.57
CA LEU A 155 4.37 15.42 4.05
C LEU A 155 4.47 15.26 5.56
N ALA A 156 5.56 14.68 6.08
CA ALA A 156 5.93 14.81 7.48
C ALA A 156 6.93 15.96 7.70
N ASP A 157 6.59 16.88 8.60
CA ASP A 157 7.50 17.94 9.07
C ASP A 157 7.03 18.42 10.45
N TYR A 158 7.80 18.15 11.50
CA TYR A 158 7.40 18.47 12.89
C TYR A 158 7.84 19.86 13.34
N SER A 159 8.28 20.70 12.40
CA SER A 159 8.55 22.11 12.64
C SER A 159 7.23 22.88 12.78
N GLU A 160 7.26 24.07 13.40
CA GLU A 160 6.08 24.95 13.51
C GLU A 160 5.44 25.27 12.14
N LYS A 161 6.28 25.31 11.09
CA LYS A 161 5.87 25.43 9.70
C LYS A 161 6.74 24.51 8.84
N PRO A 162 6.16 23.76 7.89
CA PRO A 162 6.94 22.94 6.96
C PRO A 162 7.96 23.76 6.19
N SER A 163 9.19 23.24 6.11
CA SER A 163 10.27 23.83 5.31
C SER A 163 10.25 23.38 3.85
N TYR A 164 9.41 22.39 3.51
CA TYR A 164 9.18 21.94 2.15
C TYR A 164 8.48 23.00 1.31
N THR A 165 9.03 23.30 0.13
CA THR A 165 8.55 24.36 -0.77
C THR A 165 7.66 23.84 -1.90
N GLY A 166 7.60 22.52 -2.11
CA GLY A 166 6.72 21.90 -3.08
C GLY A 166 5.27 21.79 -2.60
N ALA A 167 4.38 21.34 -3.49
CA ALA A 167 3.00 21.09 -3.14
C ALA A 167 2.85 19.83 -2.29
N TYR A 168 1.99 19.90 -1.27
CA TYR A 168 1.53 18.77 -0.48
C TYR A 168 0.04 18.97 -0.18
N ALA A 169 -0.66 17.85 0.00
CA ALA A 169 -2.10 17.81 0.22
C ALA A 169 -2.46 17.47 1.67
N MET A 170 -1.56 16.77 2.36
CA MET A 170 -1.68 16.41 3.77
C MET A 170 -0.35 16.69 4.48
N TRP A 171 -0.42 17.03 5.77
CA TRP A 171 0.73 17.31 6.60
C TRP A 171 0.62 16.58 7.95
N GLN A 172 1.56 15.68 8.22
CA GLN A 172 1.78 15.11 9.55
C GLN A 172 2.65 16.09 10.35
N TYR A 173 2.05 16.74 11.33
CA TYR A 173 2.63 17.89 12.03
C TYR A 173 3.25 17.54 13.38
N THR A 174 2.99 16.34 13.90
CA THR A 174 3.63 15.83 15.12
C THR A 174 3.49 14.31 15.22
N GLY A 175 4.52 13.65 15.75
CA GLY A 175 4.45 12.24 16.16
C GLY A 175 4.31 12.01 17.67
N SER A 176 4.00 13.06 18.42
CA SER A 176 3.85 13.02 19.88
C SER A 176 2.52 13.61 20.34
N GLY A 177 1.51 13.58 19.48
CA GLY A 177 0.17 14.04 19.79
C GLY A 177 -0.51 13.22 20.88
N SER A 178 -1.56 13.79 21.47
CA SER A 178 -2.44 13.10 22.41
C SER A 178 -3.89 13.28 21.99
N VAL A 179 -4.60 12.17 21.84
CA VAL A 179 -6.01 12.15 21.43
C VAL A 179 -6.77 11.27 22.40
N ARG A 180 -7.90 11.79 22.90
CA ARG A 180 -8.78 11.03 23.77
C ARG A 180 -9.26 9.76 23.05
N GLY A 181 -9.07 8.60 23.69
CA GLY A 181 -9.40 7.30 23.11
C GLY A 181 -8.19 6.51 22.62
N ILE A 182 -6.98 7.09 22.63
CA ILE A 182 -5.72 6.42 22.33
C ILE A 182 -4.82 6.51 23.56
N THR A 183 -4.17 5.40 23.91
CA THR A 183 -3.17 5.39 24.99
C THR A 183 -1.80 5.66 24.40
N GLY A 184 -1.08 6.63 24.97
CA GLY A 184 0.27 7.01 24.52
C GLY A 184 0.26 8.01 23.35
N PRO A 185 1.43 8.24 22.73
CA PRO A 185 1.58 9.19 21.62
C PRO A 185 0.92 8.66 20.34
N VAL A 186 0.42 9.60 19.54
CA VAL A 186 -0.13 9.32 18.20
C VAL A 186 0.28 10.43 17.23
N ASP A 187 0.52 10.04 15.99
CA ASP A 187 0.78 10.94 14.88
C ASP A 187 -0.47 11.75 14.55
N LEU A 188 -0.32 13.06 14.32
CA LEU A 188 -1.45 13.93 13.98
C LEU A 188 -1.26 14.60 12.64
N ASP A 189 -2.37 14.59 11.90
CA ASP A 189 -2.40 15.06 10.52
C ASP A 189 -3.40 16.18 10.31
N VAL A 190 -3.08 17.03 9.34
CA VAL A 190 -4.02 17.93 8.71
C VAL A 190 -4.06 17.68 7.20
N SER A 191 -5.25 17.43 6.67
CA SER A 191 -5.49 17.37 5.23
C SER A 191 -6.04 18.72 4.75
N TYR A 192 -5.44 19.25 3.69
CA TYR A 192 -5.87 20.46 3.00
C TYR A 192 -6.83 20.15 1.85
N GLN A 193 -7.08 18.86 1.59
CA GLN A 193 -8.00 18.37 0.58
C GLN A 193 -9.09 17.50 1.21
N ASP A 194 -10.30 17.66 0.68
CA ASP A 194 -11.43 16.81 1.01
C ASP A 194 -11.33 15.51 0.19
N PHE A 195 -10.45 14.60 0.63
CA PHE A 195 -10.19 13.36 -0.10
C PHE A 195 -11.43 12.49 -0.24
N ALA A 196 -12.27 12.40 0.81
CA ALA A 196 -13.53 11.66 0.74
C ALA A 196 -14.38 12.12 -0.43
N ARG A 197 -14.57 13.44 -0.58
CA ARG A 197 -15.33 14.00 -1.70
C ARG A 197 -14.62 13.85 -3.04
N ILE A 198 -13.31 14.08 -3.10
CA ILE A 198 -12.52 13.95 -4.34
C ILE A 198 -12.58 12.52 -4.88
N ILE A 199 -12.35 11.54 -4.01
CA ILE A 199 -12.34 10.11 -4.32
C ILE A 199 -13.73 9.65 -4.74
N GLN A 200 -14.77 10.05 -3.99
CA GLN A 200 -16.17 9.76 -4.33
C GLN A 200 -16.55 10.31 -5.71
N ASN A 201 -16.26 11.58 -5.99
CA ASN A 201 -16.62 12.21 -7.27
C ASN A 201 -15.87 11.60 -8.46
N ALA A 202 -14.65 11.13 -8.24
CA ALA A 202 -13.85 10.48 -9.26
C ALA A 202 -14.22 9.00 -9.48
N GLY A 203 -15.10 8.41 -8.66
CA GLY A 203 -15.40 6.98 -8.71
C GLY A 203 -14.21 6.09 -8.34
N LEU A 204 -13.27 6.62 -7.55
CA LEU A 204 -12.08 5.92 -7.09
C LEU A 204 -12.36 5.18 -5.76
N ASN A 205 -11.49 4.23 -5.44
CA ASN A 205 -11.55 3.39 -4.23
C ASN A 205 -12.87 2.65 -4.04
N GLN A 206 -13.68 2.54 -5.09
CA GLN A 206 -14.90 1.74 -5.04
C GLN A 206 -14.46 0.28 -5.09
N PRO A 207 -14.77 -0.55 -4.07
CA PRO A 207 -14.67 -1.98 -4.26
C PRO A 207 -15.56 -2.29 -5.48
N LYS A 208 -14.96 -2.80 -6.56
CA LYS A 208 -15.77 -3.36 -7.63
C LYS A 208 -16.69 -4.36 -6.94
N GLU A 209 -18.00 -4.19 -7.07
CA GLU A 209 -18.91 -5.30 -6.88
C GLU A 209 -18.47 -6.33 -7.91
N GLU A 210 -17.62 -7.27 -7.48
CA GLU A 210 -17.64 -8.56 -8.13
C GLU A 210 -19.08 -9.02 -7.89
N THR A 211 -19.89 -9.04 -8.96
CA THR A 211 -20.94 -10.04 -9.04
C THR A 211 -20.31 -11.32 -8.51
N PRO A 212 -20.88 -11.93 -7.45
CA PRO A 212 -20.29 -13.11 -6.86
C PRO A 212 -19.91 -14.05 -8.00
N PRO A 213 -18.69 -14.62 -8.02
CA PRO A 213 -18.27 -15.49 -9.10
C PRO A 213 -19.42 -16.48 -9.34
N SER A 214 -19.87 -16.52 -10.59
CA SER A 214 -21.03 -17.28 -11.02
C SER A 214 -20.86 -18.72 -10.56
N SER A 215 -21.57 -19.05 -9.49
CA SER A 215 -21.53 -20.32 -8.76
C SER A 215 -20.13 -20.86 -8.38
N CYS A 216 -20.12 -21.82 -7.45
CA CYS A 216 -18.94 -22.59 -7.07
C CYS A 216 -18.32 -23.33 -8.28
N ASP A 217 -19.08 -23.49 -9.36
CA ASP A 217 -18.73 -24.30 -10.52
C ASP A 217 -17.73 -23.59 -11.44
N ASP A 218 -17.84 -22.26 -11.62
CA ASP A 218 -16.91 -21.52 -12.50
C ASP A 218 -15.51 -21.41 -11.86
N GLN A 219 -15.45 -21.25 -10.53
CA GLN A 219 -14.18 -21.28 -9.80
C GLN A 219 -13.55 -22.67 -9.86
N LEU A 220 -14.34 -23.73 -9.69
CA LEU A 220 -13.87 -25.10 -9.82
C LEU A 220 -13.37 -25.37 -11.24
N GLN A 221 -14.07 -24.88 -12.27
CA GLN A 221 -13.69 -25.05 -13.67
C GLN A 221 -12.39 -24.30 -14.00
N SER A 222 -12.23 -23.07 -13.50
CA SER A 222 -10.98 -22.31 -13.65
C SER A 222 -9.79 -23.01 -12.98
N LEU A 223 -9.97 -23.49 -11.74
CA LEU A 223 -8.96 -24.27 -11.02
C LEU A 223 -8.62 -25.58 -11.74
N GLN A 224 -9.61 -26.26 -12.30
CA GLN A 224 -9.41 -27.48 -13.08
C GLN A 224 -8.62 -27.19 -14.37
N GLN A 225 -8.89 -26.07 -15.03
CA GLN A 225 -8.18 -25.67 -16.25
C GLN A 225 -6.72 -25.29 -15.95
N GLN A 226 -6.46 -24.57 -14.85
CA GLN A 226 -5.10 -24.27 -14.39
C GLN A 226 -4.34 -25.54 -13.99
N LEU A 227 -5.00 -26.47 -13.31
CA LEU A 227 -4.42 -27.77 -12.95
C LEU A 227 -4.11 -28.62 -14.20
N ALA A 228 -4.94 -28.54 -15.24
CA ALA A 228 -4.69 -29.24 -16.50
C ALA A 228 -3.46 -28.68 -17.21
N ALA A 229 -3.36 -27.34 -17.35
CA ALA A 229 -2.20 -26.69 -17.94
C ALA A 229 -0.89 -27.02 -17.19
N ALA A 230 -0.92 -26.93 -15.85
CA ALA A 230 0.25 -27.28 -15.04
C ALA A 230 0.69 -28.75 -15.18
N LYS A 231 -0.26 -29.67 -15.45
CA LYS A 231 0.06 -31.08 -15.72
C LYS A 231 0.68 -31.28 -17.09
N GLU A 232 0.22 -30.55 -18.11
CA GLU A 232 0.82 -30.58 -19.45
C GLU A 232 2.26 -30.06 -19.41
N ASP A 233 2.51 -28.95 -18.72
CA ASP A 233 3.86 -28.41 -18.53
C ASP A 233 4.77 -29.42 -17.82
N LEU A 234 4.28 -30.06 -16.75
CA LEU A 234 5.03 -31.11 -16.05
C LEU A 234 5.36 -32.30 -16.96
N GLN A 235 4.45 -32.66 -17.86
CA GLN A 235 4.67 -33.74 -18.83
C GLN A 235 5.74 -33.36 -19.85
N GLN A 236 5.73 -32.12 -20.34
CA GLN A 236 6.77 -31.62 -21.25
C GLN A 236 8.14 -31.63 -20.57
N VAL A 237 8.23 -31.15 -19.33
CA VAL A 237 9.48 -31.18 -18.55
C VAL A 237 9.99 -32.62 -18.38
N ARG A 238 9.10 -33.58 -18.10
CA ARG A 238 9.48 -35.00 -18.01
C ARG A 238 10.04 -35.54 -19.33
N GLN A 239 9.39 -35.25 -20.46
CA GLN A 239 9.88 -35.67 -21.77
C GLN A 239 11.26 -35.08 -22.08
N GLN A 240 11.48 -33.80 -21.76
CA GLN A 240 12.79 -33.17 -21.92
C GLN A 240 13.86 -33.86 -21.06
N LEU A 241 13.54 -34.21 -19.81
CA LEU A 241 14.47 -34.93 -18.94
C LEU A 241 14.83 -36.31 -19.49
N ASP A 242 13.87 -37.03 -20.06
CA ASP A 242 14.13 -38.36 -20.64
C ASP A 242 14.98 -38.27 -21.91
N GLN A 243 14.73 -37.29 -22.78
CA GLN A 243 15.60 -37.01 -23.94
C GLN A 243 17.04 -36.67 -23.53
N ILE A 244 17.21 -35.89 -22.46
CA ILE A 244 18.53 -35.56 -21.92
C ILE A 244 19.25 -36.82 -21.41
N LYS A 245 18.53 -37.72 -20.72
CA LYS A 245 19.10 -38.99 -20.24
C LYS A 245 19.53 -39.90 -21.38
N GLU A 246 18.69 -40.07 -22.41
CA GLU A 246 19.04 -40.88 -23.59
C GLU A 246 20.28 -40.32 -24.29
N GLY A 247 20.36 -39.00 -24.46
CA GLY A 247 21.53 -38.34 -25.03
C GLY A 247 22.81 -38.56 -24.21
N LEU A 248 22.70 -38.56 -22.88
CA LEU A 248 23.81 -38.87 -21.97
C LEU A 248 24.25 -40.35 -22.08
N GLU A 249 23.31 -41.29 -22.15
CA GLU A 249 23.62 -42.71 -22.31
C GLU A 249 24.31 -43.01 -23.65
N ASP A 250 23.87 -42.36 -24.73
CA ASP A 250 24.51 -42.51 -26.04
C ASP A 250 25.90 -41.88 -26.12
N LEU A 251 26.15 -40.81 -25.37
CA LEU A 251 27.49 -40.24 -25.20
C LEU A 251 28.40 -41.19 -24.42
N LEU A 252 27.90 -41.80 -23.35
CA LEU A 252 28.65 -42.76 -22.53
C LEU A 252 29.04 -44.03 -23.30
N LYS A 253 28.20 -44.49 -24.25
CA LYS A 253 28.53 -45.64 -25.12
C LYS A 253 29.61 -45.35 -26.17
N LYS A 254 29.91 -44.07 -26.43
CA LYS A 254 30.90 -43.62 -27.43
C LYS A 254 32.27 -43.30 -26.81
N LEU A 255 32.40 -43.40 -25.49
CA LEU A 255 33.64 -43.30 -24.72
C LEU A 255 34.20 -44.70 -24.43
#